data_AF-A0A6S7IC55-F1
#
_entry.id   AF-A0A6S7IC55-F1
#
_cell.length_a   1.000
_cell.length_b   1.000
_cell.length_c   1.000
_cell.angle_alpha   90.00
_cell.angle_beta   90.00
_cell.angle_gamma   90.00
#
_symmetry.space_group_name_H-M   'P 1'
#
loop_
_entity.id
_entity.type
_entity.pdbx_description
1 polymer ?
#
loop_
_entity_poly.entity_id
_entity_poly.type
_entity_poly.pdbx_seq_one_letter_code
_entity_poly.pdbx_strand_id
1 'polypeptide(L)'
;INDLSLPKTCKIEFPDPDDLLNFKLVIAPDEGFYRNGHFDFSFKVGQGYPHDAPKVKCETKVFFISSAYSILYTYICIEICLEFQGKCGFTRVLNGSLSTTKE
;
A
#
# COMPACT_ATOMS: atom_id res chain seq x y z
N ILE A 1 23.46 -0.74 5.94
CA ILE A 1 22.23 -0.02 5.53
C ILE A 1 21.64 -0.87 4.41
N ASN A 2 20.53 -1.60 4.54
CA ASN A 2 19.42 -1.57 5.48
C ASN A 2 18.81 -2.98 5.44
N ASP A 3 19.02 -3.81 6.47
CA ASP A 3 18.43 -5.17 6.52
C ASP A 3 17.01 -5.05 7.09
N LEU A 4 16.13 -4.37 6.35
CA LEU A 4 14.69 -4.60 6.51
C LEU A 4 14.41 -5.85 5.69
N SER A 5 14.49 -7.01 6.33
CA SER A 5 14.10 -8.30 5.75
C SER A 5 12.57 -8.30 5.55
N LEU A 6 12.11 -7.60 4.51
CA LEU A 6 10.72 -7.65 4.08
C LEU A 6 10.39 -9.09 3.70
N PRO A 7 9.19 -9.58 4.06
CA PRO A 7 8.75 -10.89 3.60
C PRO A 7 8.72 -10.89 2.07
N LYS A 8 8.93 -12.05 1.44
CA LYS A 8 8.97 -12.19 -0.04
C LYS A 8 7.69 -11.72 -0.73
N THR A 9 6.60 -11.63 0.02
CA THR A 9 5.30 -11.12 -0.40
C THR A 9 5.20 -9.58 -0.39
N CYS A 10 6.20 -8.85 0.12
CA CYS A 10 6.27 -7.39 0.08
C CYS A 10 7.55 -6.95 -0.63
N LYS A 11 7.44 -5.96 -1.51
CA LYS A 11 8.59 -5.31 -2.13
C LYS A 11 8.40 -3.80 -2.12
N ILE A 12 9.44 -3.07 -1.74
CA ILE A 12 9.43 -1.60 -1.84
C ILE A 12 10.18 -1.21 -3.10
N GLU A 13 9.60 -0.28 -3.86
CA GLU A 13 10.22 0.31 -5.03
C GLU A 13 10.26 1.83 -4.88
N PHE A 14 11.39 2.44 -5.20
CA PHE A 14 11.56 3.89 -5.21
C PHE A 14 11.60 4.32 -6.68
N PRO A 15 10.54 4.95 -7.21
CA PRO A 15 10.53 5.43 -8.59
C PRO A 15 11.65 6.44 -8.85
N ASP A 16 11.96 7.23 -7.83
CA ASP A 16 13.08 8.16 -7.79
C ASP A 16 13.97 7.80 -6.59
N PRO A 17 15.25 7.43 -6.79
CA PRO A 17 16.16 7.04 -5.72
C PRO A 17 16.51 8.19 -4.76
N ASP A 18 16.36 9.45 -5.19
CA ASP A 18 16.59 10.63 -4.35
C ASP A 18 15.35 11.01 -3.53
N ASP A 19 14.17 10.48 -3.89
CA ASP A 19 12.90 10.73 -3.20
C ASP A 19 12.47 9.55 -2.33
N LEU A 20 13.03 9.50 -1.12
CA LEU A 20 12.67 8.48 -0.11
C LEU A 20 11.26 8.68 0.49
N LEU A 21 10.61 9.82 0.23
CA LEU A 21 9.29 10.16 0.74
C LEU A 21 8.16 9.70 -0.20
N ASN A 22 8.49 9.40 -1.45
CA ASN A 22 7.56 8.89 -2.45
C ASN A 22 8.01 7.50 -2.90
N PHE A 23 7.36 6.46 -2.37
CA PHE A 23 7.72 5.08 -2.67
C PHE A 23 6.49 4.25 -3.00
N LYS A 24 6.72 3.11 -3.64
CA LYS A 24 5.69 2.11 -3.93
C LYS A 24 5.92 0.88 -3.06
N LEU A 25 4.84 0.36 -2.50
CA LEU A 25 4.81 -0.93 -1.83
C LEU A 25 4.01 -1.90 -2.71
N VAL A 26 4.69 -2.92 -3.18
CA VAL A 26 4.12 -4.02 -3.95
C VAL A 26 3.85 -5.17 -2.99
N ILE A 27 2.60 -5.63 -2.95
CA ILE A 27 2.17 -6.76 -2.13
C ILE A 27 1.72 -7.88 -3.07
N ALA A 28 2.38 -9.03 -2.95
CA ALA A 28 2.08 -10.25 -3.68
C ALA A 28 1.86 -11.40 -2.69
N PRO A 29 0.62 -11.60 -2.20
CA PRO A 29 0.31 -12.67 -1.25
C PRO A 29 0.50 -14.04 -1.90
N ASP A 30 1.13 -14.96 -1.16
CA ASP A 30 1.33 -16.36 -1.54
C ASP A 30 0.34 -17.32 -0.88
N GLU A 31 -0.48 -16.82 0.06
CA GLU A 31 -1.50 -17.55 0.82
C GLU A 31 -2.83 -16.76 0.92
N GLY A 32 -3.91 -17.42 1.37
CA GLY A 32 -5.22 -16.80 1.63
C GLY A 32 -6.06 -16.51 0.39
N PHE A 33 -7.12 -15.70 0.55
CA PHE A 33 -8.06 -15.33 -0.52
C PHE A 33 -7.43 -14.47 -1.63
N TYR A 34 -6.36 -13.74 -1.30
CA TYR A 34 -5.67 -12.83 -2.21
C TYR A 34 -4.42 -13.45 -2.84
N ARG A 35 -4.23 -14.76 -2.68
CA ARG A 35 -3.11 -15.51 -3.24
C ARG A 35 -2.99 -15.30 -4.74
N ASN A 36 -1.77 -15.11 -5.23
CA ASN A 36 -1.44 -14.76 -6.63
C ASN A 36 -1.98 -13.39 -7.07
N GLY A 37 -2.53 -12.59 -6.17
CA GLY A 37 -2.83 -11.19 -6.43
C GLY A 37 -1.54 -10.36 -6.47
N HIS A 38 -1.62 -9.22 -7.16
CA HIS A 38 -0.53 -8.24 -7.22
C HIS A 38 -1.12 -6.87 -6.94
N PHE A 39 -0.69 -6.24 -5.85
CA PHE A 39 -1.27 -5.00 -5.36
C PHE A 39 -0.20 -3.94 -5.16
N ASP A 40 -0.25 -2.89 -5.97
CA ASP A 40 0.65 -1.76 -5.99
C ASP A 40 0.05 -0.63 -5.17
N PHE A 41 0.74 -0.22 -4.12
CA PHE A 41 0.36 0.92 -3.29
C PHE A 41 1.42 2.02 -3.44
N SER A 42 0.99 3.21 -3.84
CA SER A 42 1.84 4.40 -3.83
C SER A 42 1.69 5.14 -2.51
N PHE A 43 2.82 5.49 -1.90
CA PHE A 43 2.93 6.24 -0.67
C PHE A 43 3.56 7.59 -0.97
N LYS A 44 2.95 8.64 -0.44
CA LYS A 44 3.46 10.01 -0.52
C LYS A 44 3.46 10.63 0.86
N VAL A 45 4.65 10.76 1.44
CA VAL A 45 4.86 11.41 2.72
C VAL A 45 4.97 12.93 2.49
N GLY A 46 3.99 13.67 3.02
CA GLY A 46 4.00 15.14 2.95
C GLY A 46 4.93 15.76 4.01
N GLN A 47 5.20 17.06 3.86
CA GLN A 47 6.02 17.82 4.82
C GLN A 47 5.42 17.89 6.23
N GLY A 48 4.11 17.65 6.38
CA GLY A 48 3.43 17.63 7.68
C GLY A 48 3.69 16.38 8.51
N TYR A 49 4.40 15.36 7.99
CA TYR A 49 4.72 14.16 8.74
C TYR A 49 5.65 14.47 9.93
N PRO A 50 5.42 13.92 11.14
CA PRO A 50 4.45 12.87 11.49
C PRO A 50 3.07 13.37 11.96
N HIS A 51 2.81 14.67 11.96
CA HIS A 51 1.50 15.23 12.37
C HIS A 51 0.41 14.89 11.35
N ASP A 52 0.71 15.09 10.07
CA ASP A 52 -0.14 14.69 8.96
C ASP A 52 0.29 13.34 8.42
N ALA A 53 -0.69 12.48 8.19
CA ALA A 53 -0.43 11.16 7.68
C ALA A 53 0.00 11.15 6.21
N PRO A 54 0.82 10.17 5.78
CA PRO A 54 1.12 10.00 4.37
C PRO A 54 -0.13 9.69 3.56
N LYS A 55 -0.17 10.13 2.30
CA LYS A 55 -1.22 9.74 1.36
C LYS A 55 -0.88 8.37 0.78
N VAL A 56 -1.86 7.48 0.74
CA VAL A 56 -1.70 6.13 0.20
C VAL A 56 -2.74 5.88 -0.87
N LYS A 57 -2.32 5.36 -2.03
CA LYS A 57 -3.23 5.06 -3.15
C LYS A 57 -2.93 3.70 -3.76
N CYS A 58 -3.96 2.88 -3.91
CA CYS A 58 -3.90 1.60 -4.61
C CYS A 58 -3.90 1.85 -6.13
N GLU A 59 -2.79 1.55 -6.81
CA GLU A 59 -2.59 1.79 -8.25
C GLU A 59 -2.98 0.58 -9.12
N THR A 60 -3.08 -0.62 -8.52
CA THR A 60 -3.49 -1.80 -9.26
C THR A 60 -4.87 -1.57 -9.87
N LYS A 61 -4.96 -1.65 -11.20
CA LYS A 61 -6.22 -1.59 -11.94
C LYS A 61 -6.74 -3.01 -12.10
N VAL A 62 -7.76 -3.36 -11.34
CA VAL A 62 -8.57 -4.52 -11.72
C VAL A 62 -9.35 -4.11 -12.97
N PHE A 63 -9.26 -4.92 -14.02
CA PHE A 63 -9.96 -4.65 -15.28
C PHE A 63 -11.48 -4.73 -15.01
N PHE A 64 -12.13 -3.59 -14.79
CA PHE A 64 -13.52 -3.53 -14.38
C PHE A 64 -14.45 -3.63 -15.58
N ILE A 65 -15.31 -4.66 -15.56
CA ILE A 65 -16.40 -4.87 -16.53
C ILE A 65 -17.70 -4.19 -16.01
N SER A 66 -17.75 -3.73 -14.74
CA SER A 66 -18.93 -3.07 -14.14
C SER A 66 -18.63 -2.23 -12.89
N SER A 67 -19.42 -1.16 -12.69
CA SER A 67 -19.34 -0.12 -11.63
C SER A 67 -19.41 -0.66 -10.18
N ALA A 68 -20.10 -1.77 -9.94
CA ALA A 68 -20.29 -2.33 -8.59
C ALA A 68 -18.98 -2.86 -7.95
N TYR A 69 -17.99 -3.24 -8.76
CA TYR A 69 -16.73 -3.82 -8.29
C TYR A 69 -15.73 -2.77 -7.79
N SER A 70 -15.89 -1.49 -8.13
CA SER A 70 -14.99 -0.40 -7.69
C SER A 70 -15.03 -0.19 -6.17
N ILE A 71 -16.23 -0.29 -5.58
CA ILE A 71 -16.42 -0.15 -4.13
C ILE A 71 -15.78 -1.35 -3.41
N LEU A 72 -16.08 -2.58 -3.85
CA LEU A 72 -15.52 -3.80 -3.27
C LEU A 72 -13.98 -3.83 -3.37
N TYR A 73 -13.44 -3.35 -4.49
CA TYR A 73 -12.00 -3.26 -4.70
C TYR A 73 -11.31 -2.28 -3.75
N THR A 74 -11.92 -1.11 -3.53
CA THR A 74 -11.42 -0.14 -2.55
C THR A 74 -11.36 -0.77 -1.16
N TYR A 75 -12.41 -1.50 -0.75
CA TYR A 75 -12.39 -2.26 0.52
C TYR A 75 -11.28 -3.32 0.54
N ILE A 76 -11.09 -4.08 -0.54
CA ILE A 76 -10.03 -5.09 -0.63
C ILE A 76 -8.63 -4.46 -0.49
N CYS A 77 -8.35 -3.36 -1.20
CA CYS A 77 -7.07 -2.65 -1.06
C CYS A 77 -6.83 -2.16 0.37
N ILE A 78 -7.88 -1.67 1.05
CA ILE A 78 -7.81 -1.22 2.45
C ILE A 78 -7.48 -2.39 3.37
N GLU A 79 -8.21 -3.51 3.24
CA GLU A 79 -7.99 -4.73 4.04
C GLU A 79 -6.58 -5.29 3.83
N ILE A 80 -6.12 -5.42 2.58
CA ILE A 80 -4.77 -5.90 2.27
C ILE A 80 -3.71 -4.96 2.85
N CYS A 81 -3.89 -3.65 2.71
CA CYS A 81 -2.96 -2.67 3.29
C CYS A 81 -2.95 -2.74 4.82
N LEU A 82 -4.11 -2.97 5.46
CA LEU A 82 -4.27 -3.20 6.91
C LEU A 82 -3.64 -4.50 7.41
N GLU A 83 -3.74 -5.57 6.64
CA GLU A 83 -3.16 -6.86 7.02
C GLU A 83 -1.63 -6.86 6.85
N PHE A 84 -1.13 -6.29 5.75
CA PHE A 84 0.28 -6.36 5.40
C PHE A 84 1.13 -5.23 5.99
N GLN A 85 0.53 -4.15 6.50
CA GLN A 85 1.31 -3.13 7.22
C GLN A 85 2.02 -3.65 8.48
N GLY A 86 1.45 -4.66 9.14
CA GLY A 86 2.10 -5.37 10.25
C GLY A 86 3.29 -6.22 9.78
N LYS A 87 3.13 -6.87 8.63
CA LYS A 87 4.11 -7.81 8.07
C LYS A 87 5.29 -7.13 7.37
N CYS A 88 5.05 -5.99 6.71
CA CYS A 88 6.09 -5.25 5.99
C CYS A 88 6.75 -4.15 6.88
N GLY A 89 6.44 -4.05 8.18
CA GLY A 89 7.05 -3.08 9.10
C GLY A 89 6.54 -1.63 9.01
N PHE A 90 5.44 -1.40 8.29
CA PHE A 90 4.85 -0.07 8.06
C PHE A 90 3.76 0.32 9.06
N THR A 91 3.58 -0.45 10.14
CA THR A 91 2.52 -0.23 11.14
C THR A 91 2.51 1.20 11.68
N ARG A 92 3.67 1.82 11.91
CA ARG A 92 3.75 3.23 12.39
C ARG A 92 3.43 4.27 11.32
N VAL A 93 3.67 3.96 10.05
CA VAL A 93 3.43 4.87 8.92
C VAL A 93 1.94 4.91 8.58
N LEU A 94 1.26 3.77 8.70
CA LEU A 94 -0.12 3.58 8.23
C LEU A 94 -1.20 3.82 9.28
N ASN A 95 -0.90 3.77 10.58
CA ASN A 95 -1.86 4.13 11.64
C ASN A 95 -2.38 5.58 11.54
N GLY A 96 -1.67 6.47 10.83
CA GLY A 96 -2.18 7.80 10.49
C GLY A 96 -2.96 7.87 9.16
N SER A 97 -2.65 7.02 8.18
CA SER A 97 -3.01 7.23 6.75
C SER A 97 -4.37 6.68 6.33
N LEU A 98 -4.99 5.82 7.13
CA LEU A 98 -6.21 5.10 6.73
C LEU A 98 -7.50 5.91 6.89
N SER A 99 -7.42 7.24 7.03
CA SER A 99 -8.49 8.12 6.58
C SER A 99 -8.46 8.15 5.05
N THR A 100 -9.12 7.16 4.43
CA THR A 100 -9.36 7.06 2.99
C THR A 100 -9.71 8.42 2.40
N THR A 101 -8.77 9.08 1.73
CA THR A 101 -9.09 10.16 0.79
C THR A 101 -9.72 9.50 -0.43
N LYS A 102 -11.04 9.39 -0.37
CA LYS A 102 -11.87 9.50 -1.56
C LYS A 102 -11.61 10.90 -2.10
N GLU A 103 -10.88 11.01 -3.19
CA GLU A 103 -11.21 12.03 -4.19
C GLU A 103 -12.27 11.43 -5.11
#